data_AF-A0A2T3ZEX3-F1
#
_entry.id   AF-A0A2T3ZEX3-F1
#
_cell.length_a   1.000
_cell.length_b   1.000
_cell.length_c   1.000
_cell.angle_alpha   90.00
_cell.angle_beta   90.00
_cell.angle_gamma   90.00
#
_symmetry.space_group_name_H-M   'P 1'
#
loop_
_entity.id
_entity.type
_entity.pdbx_description
1 polymer ?
#
loop_
_entity_poly.entity_id
_entity_poly.type
_entity_poly.pdbx_seq_one_letter_code
_entity_poly.pdbx_strand_id
1 'polypeptide(L)'
;MATETLTKLTRAEVEKHNTERDCYVTLDDKVYDVTSFLFDHPGGHKLILDYAGKDIKEILKDGVSHTHSDAAYDILDDSLVGYLKPEQNGAANGEYVHPRTGMSKEEDLSKDTDYNQDYKKHKFLDLSKPLFPQLWYGNFTKRFYLDQVHRPRHYKGGQSAPLFGNFLEPLTKTPWWVIPLLWLPCDSYGSYLAFQGFENPIIPAAYWVFGFCIWSLVEYGLHRFLFHLDDYLPDNRYGIIAHFLLHGIHHYLPMDRYRLVMPPTMFVLLATPFWYLAHTIFAYNWYAATAVYCGGIFGYICYDLTHYFLHHENLPLWYKELKKYHLEHHFLEYELGFGVTTKFWDNVFGTELKPNVVKTK
;
A
#
# COMPACT_ATOMS: atom_id res chain seq x y z
N MET A 1 -21.90 9.33 -19.08
CA MET A 1 -22.67 9.79 -17.90
C MET A 1 -21.68 10.41 -16.94
N ALA A 2 -21.99 11.58 -16.39
CA ALA A 2 -21.07 12.30 -15.51
C ALA A 2 -20.78 11.44 -14.27
N THR A 3 -19.51 11.20 -13.98
CA THR A 3 -19.05 10.64 -12.71
C THR A 3 -19.32 11.71 -11.65
N GLU A 4 -20.48 11.61 -11.00
CA GLU A 4 -20.79 12.45 -9.85
C GLU A 4 -19.74 12.20 -8.77
N THR A 5 -19.07 13.26 -8.38
CA THR A 5 -18.03 13.23 -7.35
C THR A 5 -18.76 13.09 -6.01
N LEU A 6 -18.61 11.94 -5.34
CA LEU A 6 -19.22 11.69 -4.03
C LEU A 6 -18.83 12.81 -3.04
N THR A 7 -19.83 13.42 -2.40
CA THR A 7 -19.67 14.67 -1.65
C THR A 7 -19.17 14.41 -0.22
N LYS A 8 -18.31 15.28 0.34
CA LYS A 8 -17.92 15.19 1.75
C LYS A 8 -18.85 16.03 2.65
N LEU A 9 -19.47 15.41 3.65
CA LEU A 9 -20.49 16.02 4.54
C LEU A 9 -20.02 16.01 6.00
N THR A 10 -20.17 17.08 6.75
CA THR A 10 -19.94 17.08 8.22
C THR A 10 -21.03 16.29 8.94
N ARG A 11 -20.74 15.79 10.15
CA ARG A 11 -21.77 15.21 11.04
C ARG A 11 -22.96 16.16 11.20
N ALA A 12 -22.70 17.44 11.44
CA ALA A 12 -23.72 18.47 11.61
C ALA A 12 -24.52 18.77 10.33
N GLU A 13 -23.97 18.51 9.14
CA GLU A 13 -24.73 18.55 7.88
C GLU A 13 -25.65 17.34 7.80
N VAL A 14 -25.14 16.13 8.06
CA VAL A 14 -25.94 14.89 8.05
C VAL A 14 -27.09 14.92 9.06
N GLU A 15 -26.88 15.46 10.26
CA GLU A 15 -27.91 15.56 11.30
C GLU A 15 -29.11 16.44 10.91
N LYS A 16 -28.97 17.29 9.89
CA LYS A 16 -30.08 18.10 9.35
C LYS A 16 -31.02 17.30 8.45
N HIS A 17 -30.53 16.20 7.87
CA HIS A 17 -31.29 15.30 7.03
C HIS A 17 -32.01 14.26 7.89
N ASN A 18 -32.99 14.72 8.67
CA ASN A 18 -33.65 13.96 9.72
C ASN A 18 -35.18 13.85 9.58
N THR A 19 -35.72 13.97 8.36
CA THR A 19 -37.16 13.97 8.10
C THR A 19 -37.59 12.92 7.08
N GLU A 20 -38.87 12.59 7.01
CA GLU A 20 -39.43 11.63 6.03
C GLU A 20 -39.15 11.94 4.56
N ARG A 21 -38.84 13.21 4.24
CA ARG A 21 -38.57 13.64 2.86
C ARG A 21 -37.10 13.94 2.62
N ASP A 22 -36.27 13.75 3.63
CA ASP A 22 -34.86 14.09 3.65
C ASP A 22 -34.19 13.35 4.81
N CYS A 23 -33.85 12.08 4.61
CA CYS A 23 -33.44 11.14 5.64
C CYS A 23 -32.09 10.50 5.30
N TYR A 24 -31.03 10.97 5.95
CA TYR A 24 -29.70 10.42 5.77
C TYR A 24 -29.29 9.59 6.98
N VAL A 25 -28.41 8.62 6.77
CA VAL A 25 -27.82 7.79 7.83
C VAL A 25 -26.33 7.61 7.59
N THR A 26 -25.57 7.27 8.63
CA THR A 26 -24.14 7.00 8.51
C THR A 26 -23.81 5.56 8.92
N LEU A 27 -22.88 4.95 8.19
CA LEU A 27 -22.25 3.69 8.59
C LEU A 27 -20.75 3.86 8.41
N ASP A 28 -20.03 3.88 9.54
CA ASP A 28 -18.59 4.22 9.57
C ASP A 28 -18.34 5.63 9.01
N ASP A 29 -17.62 5.74 7.89
CA ASP A 29 -17.30 7.02 7.22
C ASP A 29 -18.20 7.31 6.02
N LYS A 30 -19.13 6.41 5.68
CA LYS A 30 -20.04 6.56 4.55
C LYS A 30 -21.35 7.24 4.96
N VAL A 31 -21.88 8.07 4.07
CA VAL A 31 -23.16 8.77 4.23
C VAL A 31 -24.12 8.29 3.15
N TYR A 32 -25.32 7.88 3.58
CA TYR A 32 -26.33 7.28 2.73
C TYR A 32 -27.60 8.12 2.76
N ASP A 33 -28.17 8.40 1.59
CA ASP A 33 -29.50 8.98 1.47
C ASP A 33 -30.52 7.85 1.31
N VAL A 34 -31.22 7.54 2.39
CA VAL A 34 -32.20 6.44 2.42
C VAL A 34 -33.62 6.96 2.24
N THR A 35 -33.80 8.21 1.81
CA THR A 35 -35.12 8.86 1.69
C THR A 35 -36.06 8.07 0.78
N SER A 36 -35.58 7.62 -0.38
CA SER A 36 -36.37 6.83 -1.32
C SER A 36 -36.70 5.43 -0.79
N PHE A 37 -35.83 4.86 0.04
CA PHE A 37 -35.95 3.50 0.57
C PHE A 37 -36.87 3.40 1.81
N LEU A 38 -37.18 4.52 2.48
CA LEU A 38 -37.97 4.53 3.72
C LEU A 38 -39.21 3.64 3.66
N PHE A 39 -40.04 3.78 2.62
CA PHE A 39 -41.30 3.07 2.49
C PHE A 39 -41.16 1.63 2.00
N ASP A 40 -40.02 1.28 1.42
CA ASP A 40 -39.69 -0.06 0.94
C ASP A 40 -38.98 -0.91 2.01
N HIS A 41 -38.60 -0.29 3.13
CA HIS A 41 -37.96 -0.98 4.25
C HIS A 41 -38.88 -2.06 4.85
N PRO A 42 -38.48 -3.36 4.82
CA PRO A 42 -39.31 -4.46 5.31
C PRO A 42 -39.67 -4.37 6.81
N GLY A 43 -38.82 -3.75 7.62
CA GLY A 43 -39.08 -3.48 9.04
C GLY A 43 -39.98 -2.27 9.30
N GLY A 44 -40.35 -1.52 8.25
CA GLY A 44 -41.16 -0.32 8.30
C GLY A 44 -40.34 0.98 8.39
N HIS A 45 -40.82 2.03 7.72
CA HIS A 45 -40.16 3.34 7.63
C HIS A 45 -39.87 3.99 9.00
N LYS A 46 -40.75 3.78 9.99
CA LYS A 46 -40.62 4.39 11.32
C LYS A 46 -39.31 4.02 12.03
N LEU A 47 -38.83 2.79 11.84
CA LEU A 47 -37.56 2.35 12.45
C LEU A 47 -36.36 3.07 11.87
N ILE A 48 -36.38 3.40 10.57
CA ILE A 48 -35.30 4.18 9.95
C ILE A 48 -35.36 5.63 10.45
N LEU A 49 -36.56 6.20 10.58
CA LEU A 49 -36.74 7.58 11.05
C LEU A 49 -36.21 7.82 12.46
N ASP A 50 -36.26 6.83 13.35
CA ASP A 50 -35.66 6.92 14.68
C ASP A 50 -34.13 7.15 14.64
N TYR A 51 -33.51 6.77 13.52
CA TYR A 51 -32.08 6.91 13.22
C TYR A 51 -31.78 7.93 12.13
N ALA A 52 -32.76 8.72 11.69
CA ALA A 52 -32.55 9.76 10.70
C ALA A 52 -31.54 10.80 11.21
N GLY A 53 -30.54 11.09 10.40
CA GLY A 53 -29.40 11.93 10.74
C GLY A 53 -28.40 11.30 11.74
N LYS A 54 -28.47 9.99 12.02
CA LYS A 54 -27.64 9.27 13.02
C LYS A 54 -26.77 8.16 12.42
N ASP A 55 -25.86 7.62 13.23
CA ASP A 55 -25.07 6.44 12.87
C ASP A 55 -25.84 5.15 13.16
N ILE A 56 -25.83 4.23 12.19
CA ILE A 56 -26.61 2.99 12.23
C ILE A 56 -25.75 1.73 12.45
N LYS A 57 -24.45 1.87 12.71
CA LYS A 57 -23.53 0.73 12.86
C LYS A 57 -23.95 -0.26 13.93
N GLU A 58 -24.34 0.27 15.09
CA GLU A 58 -24.72 -0.56 16.23
C GLU A 58 -26.10 -1.19 16.04
N ILE A 59 -27.07 -0.45 15.49
CA ILE A 59 -28.42 -0.97 15.29
C ILE A 59 -28.48 -2.01 14.17
N LEU A 60 -27.66 -1.89 13.12
CA LEU A 60 -27.54 -2.92 12.08
C LEU A 60 -26.96 -4.24 12.61
N LYS A 61 -26.18 -4.19 13.70
CA LYS A 61 -25.58 -5.36 14.36
C LYS A 61 -26.40 -5.87 15.55
N ASP A 62 -27.48 -5.20 15.89
CA ASP A 62 -28.29 -5.56 17.04
C ASP A 62 -29.16 -6.80 16.73
N GLY A 63 -28.72 -7.95 17.24
CA GLY A 63 -29.44 -9.20 17.12
C GLY A 63 -30.76 -9.26 17.91
N VAL A 64 -31.05 -8.28 18.78
CA VAL A 64 -32.32 -8.17 19.50
C VAL A 64 -33.39 -7.48 18.66
N SER A 65 -33.00 -6.54 17.78
CA SER A 65 -33.90 -5.90 16.82
C SER A 65 -34.23 -6.85 15.66
N HIS A 66 -33.22 -7.24 14.89
CA HIS A 66 -33.20 -8.31 13.87
C HIS A 66 -31.88 -8.23 13.09
N THR A 67 -31.40 -9.37 12.59
CA THR A 67 -30.20 -9.43 11.75
C THR A 67 -30.52 -9.05 10.30
N HIS A 68 -29.76 -8.13 9.73
CA HIS A 68 -29.85 -7.77 8.31
C HIS A 68 -29.06 -8.78 7.46
N SER A 69 -29.64 -9.23 6.34
CA SER A 69 -28.96 -10.10 5.36
C SER A 69 -27.95 -9.32 4.51
N ASP A 70 -27.02 -10.00 3.85
CA ASP A 70 -26.06 -9.37 2.93
C ASP A 70 -26.75 -8.49 1.87
N ALA A 71 -27.91 -8.92 1.34
CA ALA A 71 -28.70 -8.13 0.39
C ALA A 71 -29.17 -6.76 0.93
N ALA A 72 -29.30 -6.60 2.25
CA ALA A 72 -29.66 -5.31 2.85
C ALA A 72 -28.48 -4.33 2.83
N TYR A 73 -27.25 -4.84 2.91
CA TYR A 73 -26.05 -4.01 2.76
C TYR A 73 -25.84 -3.59 1.30
N ASP A 74 -26.16 -4.46 0.34
CA ASP A 74 -26.11 -4.13 -1.09
C ASP A 74 -27.08 -2.97 -1.44
N ILE A 75 -28.32 -3.03 -0.93
CA ILE A 75 -29.31 -1.96 -1.10
C ILE A 75 -28.84 -0.64 -0.45
N LEU A 76 -28.17 -0.73 0.69
CA LEU A 76 -27.60 0.44 1.36
C LEU A 76 -26.48 1.07 0.53
N ASP A 77 -25.60 0.26 -0.07
CA ASP A 77 -24.51 0.76 -0.92
C ASP A 77 -25.00 1.49 -2.18
N ASP A 78 -26.16 1.12 -2.75
CA ASP A 78 -26.82 1.85 -3.84
C ASP A 78 -27.28 3.28 -3.42
N SER A 79 -27.44 3.50 -2.11
CA SER A 79 -27.89 4.76 -1.53
C SER A 79 -26.72 5.67 -1.09
N LEU A 80 -25.48 5.34 -1.45
CA LEU A 80 -24.29 6.09 -1.06
C LEU A 80 -24.24 7.46 -1.75
N VAL A 81 -24.26 8.53 -0.97
CA VAL A 81 -24.20 9.91 -1.48
C VAL A 81 -22.90 10.63 -1.14
N GLY A 82 -22.11 10.08 -0.22
CA GLY A 82 -20.91 10.75 0.23
C GLY A 82 -20.16 10.08 1.37
N TYR A 83 -19.21 10.84 1.91
CA TYR A 83 -18.40 10.44 3.06
C TYR A 83 -18.43 11.52 4.13
N LEU A 84 -18.36 11.12 5.40
CA LEU A 84 -18.24 12.06 6.51
C LEU A 84 -16.90 12.81 6.43
N LYS A 85 -16.95 14.13 6.61
CA LYS A 85 -15.76 14.91 6.94
C LYS A 85 -15.27 14.44 8.31
N PRO A 86 -13.96 14.23 8.50
CA PRO A 86 -13.41 13.85 9.79
C PRO A 86 -13.82 14.90 10.84
N GLU A 87 -14.50 14.48 11.91
CA GLU A 87 -14.79 15.36 13.04
C GLU A 87 -13.48 15.80 13.69
N GLN A 88 -13.28 17.12 13.81
CA GLN A 88 -12.25 17.70 14.67
C GLN A 88 -12.68 17.59 16.13
N ASN A 89 -12.68 16.38 16.69
CA ASN A 89 -12.90 16.20 18.12
C ASN A 89 -11.63 16.58 18.90
N GLY A 90 -11.58 17.84 19.32
CA GLY A 90 -11.25 18.24 20.69
C GLY A 90 -9.97 17.72 21.36
N ALA A 91 -8.91 17.37 20.62
CA ALA A 91 -7.58 17.24 21.20
C ALA A 91 -6.91 18.61 21.21
N ALA A 92 -6.60 19.12 22.40
CA ALA A 92 -5.81 20.32 22.58
C ALA A 92 -4.56 20.28 21.64
N ASN A 93 -4.51 21.20 20.67
CA ASN A 93 -3.48 21.34 19.62
C ASN A 93 -3.42 20.27 18.49
N GLY A 94 -4.52 19.59 18.15
CA GLY A 94 -4.52 18.39 17.29
C GLY A 94 -4.11 18.55 15.83
N GLU A 95 -2.96 17.99 15.46
CA GLU A 95 -2.57 17.67 14.06
C GLU A 95 -3.54 16.63 13.46
N TYR A 96 -3.86 16.76 12.16
CA TYR A 96 -4.67 15.77 11.43
C TYR A 96 -3.96 14.41 11.42
N VAL A 97 -4.64 13.37 11.88
CA VAL A 97 -4.13 11.98 11.84
C VAL A 97 -4.91 11.21 10.77
N HIS A 98 -4.19 10.62 9.82
CA HIS A 98 -4.79 9.87 8.73
C HIS A 98 -5.47 8.58 9.25
N PRO A 99 -6.75 8.31 8.92
CA PRO A 99 -7.53 7.26 9.57
C PRO A 99 -7.05 5.84 9.23
N ARG A 100 -6.50 5.64 8.02
CA ARG A 100 -6.01 4.33 7.55
C ARG A 100 -4.63 3.98 8.10
N THR A 101 -3.71 4.94 8.19
CA THR A 101 -2.31 4.70 8.61
C THR A 101 -2.09 5.06 10.08
N GLY A 102 -2.93 5.92 10.66
CA GLY A 102 -2.76 6.44 12.02
C GLY A 102 -1.66 7.49 12.17
N MET A 103 -1.19 8.08 11.05
CA MET A 103 -0.06 9.02 11.03
C MET A 103 -0.48 10.43 10.62
N SER A 104 0.22 11.44 11.13
CA SER A 104 -0.03 12.85 10.83
C SER A 104 1.05 13.47 9.94
N LYS A 105 2.30 13.02 10.09
CA LYS A 105 3.47 13.60 9.43
C LYS A 105 4.61 12.60 9.30
N GLU A 106 5.58 12.93 8.45
CA GLU A 106 6.77 12.11 8.19
C GLU A 106 7.51 11.70 9.47
N GLU A 107 7.63 12.60 10.45
CA GLU A 107 8.35 12.34 11.70
C GLU A 107 7.72 11.22 12.53
N ASP A 108 6.43 10.91 12.31
CA ASP A 108 5.74 9.82 13.01
C ASP A 108 6.29 8.44 12.61
N LEU A 109 6.87 8.30 11.40
CA LEU A 109 7.45 7.05 10.90
C LEU A 109 8.67 6.58 11.72
N SER A 110 9.33 7.50 12.43
CA SER A 110 10.52 7.22 13.24
C SER A 110 10.23 7.16 14.74
N LYS A 111 8.97 7.29 15.17
CA LYS A 111 8.61 7.24 16.59
C LYS A 111 8.48 5.80 17.07
N ASP A 112 9.35 5.41 18.01
CA ASP A 112 9.31 4.10 18.68
C ASP A 112 7.88 3.73 19.11
N THR A 113 7.43 2.55 18.69
CA THR A 113 6.13 2.00 19.07
C THR A 113 6.22 1.32 20.45
N ASP A 114 5.27 1.60 21.35
CA ASP A 114 5.11 0.81 22.58
C ASP A 114 4.45 -0.53 22.25
N TYR A 115 5.20 -1.61 22.41
CA TYR A 115 4.80 -2.95 21.98
C TYR A 115 3.55 -3.45 22.71
N ASN A 116 3.46 -3.19 24.01
CA ASN A 116 2.36 -3.69 24.83
C ASN A 116 1.08 -2.90 24.54
N GLN A 117 1.20 -1.60 24.38
CA GLN A 117 0.07 -0.74 24.07
C GLN A 117 -0.45 -0.99 22.64
N ASP A 118 0.44 -1.12 21.66
CA ASP A 118 0.07 -1.42 20.27
C ASP A 118 -0.65 -2.76 20.19
N TYR A 119 -0.07 -3.84 20.73
CA TYR A 119 -0.72 -5.15 20.72
C TYR A 119 -2.05 -5.15 21.50
N LYS A 120 -2.14 -4.43 22.62
CA LYS A 120 -3.39 -4.32 23.39
C LYS A 120 -4.47 -3.61 22.59
N LYS A 121 -4.14 -2.55 21.84
CA LYS A 121 -5.07 -1.72 21.08
C LYS A 121 -5.49 -2.39 19.76
N HIS A 122 -4.53 -2.89 19.00
CA HIS A 122 -4.74 -3.33 17.62
C HIS A 122 -4.92 -4.84 17.45
N LYS A 123 -4.48 -5.64 18.43
CA LYS A 123 -4.58 -7.12 18.40
C LYS A 123 -4.00 -7.77 17.14
N PHE A 124 -2.99 -7.12 16.55
CA PHE A 124 -2.32 -7.60 15.34
C PHE A 124 -1.07 -8.42 15.65
N LEU A 125 0.13 -7.83 15.57
CA LEU A 125 1.40 -8.50 15.84
C LEU A 125 2.05 -7.95 17.12
N ASP A 126 2.42 -8.84 18.03
CA ASP A 126 3.18 -8.53 19.24
C ASP A 126 4.67 -8.36 18.88
N LEU A 127 5.13 -7.10 18.81
CA LEU A 127 6.52 -6.75 18.48
C LEU A 127 7.54 -7.30 19.50
N SER A 128 7.11 -7.72 20.70
CA SER A 128 8.03 -8.36 21.65
C SER A 128 8.44 -9.79 21.27
N LYS A 129 7.81 -10.37 20.24
CA LYS A 129 7.99 -11.76 19.80
C LYS A 129 8.30 -11.84 18.30
N PRO A 130 8.84 -12.97 17.82
CA PRO A 130 9.03 -13.20 16.39
C PRO A 130 7.74 -13.05 15.58
N LEU A 131 7.78 -12.28 14.48
CA LEU A 131 6.58 -11.94 13.71
C LEU A 131 6.07 -13.10 12.83
N PHE A 132 6.97 -13.90 12.25
CA PHE A 132 6.58 -14.96 11.32
C PHE A 132 5.74 -16.06 11.98
N PRO A 133 6.08 -16.60 13.17
CA PRO A 133 5.22 -17.56 13.86
C PRO A 133 3.83 -17.00 14.16
N GLN A 134 3.71 -15.70 14.46
CA GLN A 134 2.42 -15.06 14.72
C GLN A 134 1.55 -15.00 13.46
N LEU A 135 2.15 -14.78 12.28
CA LEU A 135 1.44 -14.87 11.00
C LEU A 135 1.10 -16.33 10.64
N TRP A 136 2.02 -17.26 10.91
CA TRP A 136 1.86 -18.67 10.56
C TRP A 136 0.77 -19.38 11.37
N TYR A 137 0.74 -19.13 12.68
CA TYR A 137 -0.23 -19.71 13.61
C TYR A 137 -1.41 -18.78 13.91
N GLY A 138 -1.36 -17.53 13.44
CA GLY A 138 -2.44 -16.57 13.56
C GLY A 138 -3.65 -16.94 12.71
N ASN A 139 -4.79 -16.35 13.06
CA ASN A 139 -6.06 -16.52 12.36
C ASN A 139 -6.62 -15.16 11.92
N PHE A 140 -5.81 -14.41 11.17
CA PHE A 140 -6.20 -13.10 10.64
C PHE A 140 -7.05 -13.28 9.38
N THR A 141 -8.14 -12.55 9.28
CA THR A 141 -8.85 -12.36 8.01
C THR A 141 -8.05 -11.39 7.13
N LYS A 142 -8.18 -11.52 5.81
CA LYS A 142 -7.58 -10.61 4.82
C LYS A 142 -7.85 -9.15 5.18
N ARG A 143 -9.13 -8.80 5.40
CA ARG A 143 -9.55 -7.42 5.68
C ARG A 143 -8.84 -6.86 6.92
N PHE A 144 -8.77 -7.64 8.00
CA PHE A 144 -8.09 -7.22 9.22
C PHE A 144 -6.58 -7.08 8.99
N TYR A 145 -5.97 -8.04 8.30
CA TYR A 145 -4.55 -7.99 7.96
C TYR A 145 -4.19 -6.75 7.13
N LEU A 146 -4.92 -6.46 6.06
CA LEU A 146 -4.64 -5.32 5.17
C LEU A 146 -4.80 -3.97 5.88
N ASP A 147 -5.82 -3.84 6.73
CA ASP A 147 -6.00 -2.64 7.56
C ASP A 147 -4.85 -2.43 8.56
N GLN A 148 -4.24 -3.51 9.06
CA GLN A 148 -3.20 -3.42 10.07
C GLN A 148 -1.78 -3.39 9.52
N VAL A 149 -1.50 -4.07 8.41
CA VAL A 149 -0.14 -4.15 7.84
C VAL A 149 0.29 -2.81 7.23
N HIS A 150 -0.65 -2.03 6.69
CA HIS A 150 -0.38 -0.70 6.12
C HIS A 150 -0.40 0.44 7.15
N ARG A 151 -0.63 0.13 8.43
CA ARG A 151 -0.46 1.07 9.54
C ARG A 151 0.98 0.96 10.04
N PRO A 152 1.86 1.93 9.77
CA PRO A 152 3.27 1.73 10.04
C PRO A 152 3.59 1.77 11.54
N ARG A 153 4.51 0.92 11.98
CA ARG A 153 5.10 0.86 13.32
C ARG A 153 6.60 1.13 13.23
N HIS A 154 7.21 1.43 14.37
CA HIS A 154 8.65 1.55 14.49
C HIS A 154 9.17 0.66 15.62
N TYR A 155 10.12 -0.20 15.29
CA TYR A 155 10.75 -1.06 16.27
C TYR A 155 11.80 -0.29 17.07
N LYS A 156 11.81 -0.49 18.39
CA LYS A 156 12.51 0.37 19.33
C LYS A 156 13.99 0.55 18.98
N GLY A 157 14.44 1.80 18.97
CA GLY A 157 15.83 2.15 18.74
C GLY A 157 16.31 1.88 17.31
N GLY A 158 15.39 1.81 16.34
CA GLY A 158 15.70 1.57 14.93
C GLY A 158 16.30 0.20 14.63
N GLN A 159 16.17 -0.76 15.55
CA GLN A 159 16.59 -2.14 15.32
C GLN A 159 15.57 -2.87 14.43
N SER A 160 15.97 -4.00 13.84
CA SER A 160 15.04 -4.85 13.09
C SER A 160 14.27 -5.76 14.04
N ALA A 161 12.93 -5.71 14.00
CA ALA A 161 12.05 -6.62 14.76
C ALA A 161 12.41 -8.10 14.48
N PRO A 162 12.38 -9.05 15.41
CA PRO A 162 12.67 -10.44 15.07
C PRO A 162 11.61 -11.01 14.11
N LEU A 163 11.99 -11.53 12.95
CA LEU A 163 11.03 -12.20 12.05
C LEU A 163 10.87 -13.68 12.44
N PHE A 164 11.97 -14.42 12.54
CA PHE A 164 11.98 -15.82 12.98
C PHE A 164 12.49 -15.99 14.41
N GLY A 165 13.39 -15.11 14.86
CA GLY A 165 13.98 -15.18 16.21
C GLY A 165 14.91 -16.39 16.42
N ASN A 166 15.41 -17.00 15.35
CA ASN A 166 16.30 -18.17 15.38
C ASN A 166 17.39 -18.05 14.29
N PHE A 167 18.02 -19.17 13.92
CA PHE A 167 19.11 -19.19 12.93
C PHE A 167 18.70 -18.73 11.51
N LEU A 168 17.40 -18.61 11.21
CA LEU A 168 16.90 -18.08 9.94
C LEU A 168 16.88 -16.55 9.90
N GLU A 169 16.99 -15.87 11.05
CA GLU A 169 16.93 -14.41 11.14
C GLU A 169 17.89 -13.66 10.20
N PRO A 170 19.16 -14.11 10.00
CA PRO A 170 20.09 -13.45 9.07
C PRO A 170 19.59 -13.41 7.63
N LEU A 171 18.80 -14.40 7.18
CA LEU A 171 18.24 -14.43 5.82
C LEU A 171 17.19 -13.33 5.58
N THR A 172 16.70 -12.70 6.65
CA THR A 172 15.64 -11.69 6.61
C THR A 172 16.19 -10.26 6.65
N LYS A 173 17.51 -10.11 6.79
CA LYS A 173 18.19 -8.83 6.95
C LYS A 173 19.08 -8.57 5.76
N THR A 174 18.64 -7.70 4.87
CA THR A 174 19.37 -7.34 3.65
C THR A 174 19.83 -5.89 3.74
N PRO A 175 21.12 -5.62 4.01
CA PRO A 175 21.67 -4.27 3.93
C PRO A 175 21.60 -3.73 2.49
N TRP A 176 21.39 -2.41 2.35
CA TRP A 176 21.28 -1.76 1.03
C TRP A 176 22.45 -2.04 0.08
N TRP A 177 23.68 -2.13 0.61
CA TRP A 177 24.88 -2.33 -0.19
C TRP A 177 25.00 -3.75 -0.76
N VAL A 178 24.20 -4.71 -0.29
CA VAL A 178 24.15 -6.06 -0.87
C VAL A 178 23.65 -6.01 -2.31
N ILE A 179 22.69 -5.13 -2.61
CA ILE A 179 22.09 -5.01 -3.95
C ILE A 179 23.15 -4.69 -5.01
N PRO A 180 23.91 -3.58 -4.93
CA PRO A 180 24.93 -3.28 -5.92
C PRO A 180 26.10 -4.27 -5.85
N LEU A 181 26.50 -4.74 -4.65
CA LEU A 181 27.61 -5.67 -4.51
C LEU A 181 27.36 -7.00 -5.23
N LEU A 182 26.15 -7.53 -5.13
CA LEU A 182 25.79 -8.81 -5.74
C LEU A 182 25.43 -8.65 -7.21
N TRP A 183 24.59 -7.66 -7.54
CA TRP A 183 23.98 -7.59 -8.86
C TRP A 183 24.80 -6.83 -9.89
N LEU A 184 25.56 -5.79 -9.52
CA LEU A 184 26.37 -5.05 -10.51
C LEU A 184 27.43 -5.95 -11.18
N PRO A 185 28.17 -6.84 -10.49
CA PRO A 185 29.11 -7.74 -11.16
C PRO A 185 28.43 -8.71 -12.12
N CYS A 186 27.31 -9.32 -11.71
CA CYS A 186 26.53 -10.22 -12.55
C CYS A 186 25.98 -9.50 -13.79
N ASP A 187 25.42 -8.31 -13.59
CA ASP A 187 24.87 -7.47 -14.64
C ASP A 187 25.95 -6.96 -15.61
N SER A 188 27.10 -6.57 -15.08
CA SER A 188 28.26 -6.15 -15.88
C SER A 188 28.79 -7.29 -16.75
N TYR A 189 28.85 -8.50 -16.20
CA TYR A 189 29.27 -9.68 -16.95
C TYR A 189 28.25 -10.07 -18.03
N GLY A 190 26.96 -10.06 -17.69
CA GLY A 190 25.88 -10.30 -18.67
C GLY A 190 25.87 -9.25 -19.79
N SER A 191 26.06 -7.98 -19.45
CA SER A 191 26.21 -6.89 -20.41
C SER A 191 27.45 -7.07 -21.29
N TYR A 192 28.59 -7.45 -20.71
CA TYR A 192 29.79 -7.78 -21.47
C TYR A 192 29.53 -8.90 -22.50
N LEU A 193 28.88 -10.00 -22.09
CA LEU A 193 28.52 -11.10 -22.99
C LEU A 193 27.58 -10.63 -24.10
N ALA A 194 26.56 -9.83 -23.76
CA ALA A 194 25.62 -9.27 -24.74
C ALA A 194 26.34 -8.44 -25.82
N PHE A 195 27.34 -7.64 -25.43
CA PHE A 195 28.11 -6.83 -26.38
C PHE A 195 29.04 -7.65 -27.28
N GLN A 196 29.50 -8.83 -26.86
CA GLN A 196 30.29 -9.73 -27.73
C GLN A 196 29.48 -10.28 -28.91
N GLY A 197 28.15 -10.24 -28.85
CA GLY A 197 27.26 -10.74 -29.90
C GLY A 197 27.08 -9.83 -31.11
N PHE A 198 27.68 -8.62 -31.09
CA PHE A 198 27.47 -7.63 -32.13
C PHE A 198 28.79 -6.95 -32.52
N GLU A 199 29.00 -6.77 -33.83
CA GLU A 199 30.15 -6.00 -34.34
C GLU A 199 30.02 -4.50 -34.04
N ASN A 200 28.79 -3.97 -34.15
CA ASN A 200 28.50 -2.57 -33.85
C ASN A 200 27.98 -2.44 -32.41
N PRO A 201 28.72 -1.78 -31.49
CA PRO A 201 28.35 -1.67 -30.08
C PRO A 201 27.10 -0.80 -29.83
N ILE A 202 26.66 -0.01 -30.82
CA ILE A 202 25.45 0.80 -30.71
C ILE A 202 24.19 -0.08 -30.61
N ILE A 203 24.19 -1.23 -31.28
CA ILE A 203 23.05 -2.16 -31.31
C ILE A 203 22.75 -2.74 -29.92
N PRO A 204 23.70 -3.42 -29.23
CA PRO A 204 23.46 -3.92 -27.88
C PRO A 204 23.23 -2.78 -26.88
N ALA A 205 23.87 -1.62 -27.05
CA ALA A 205 23.61 -0.45 -26.22
C ALA A 205 22.14 0.03 -26.33
N ALA A 206 21.55 0.03 -27.53
CA ALA A 206 20.15 0.39 -27.71
C ALA A 206 19.20 -0.59 -27.02
N TYR A 207 19.45 -1.91 -27.13
CA TYR A 207 18.70 -2.92 -26.40
C TYR A 207 18.84 -2.77 -24.88
N TRP A 208 20.05 -2.49 -24.40
CA TRP A 208 20.32 -2.27 -22.99
C TRP A 208 19.57 -1.02 -22.47
N VAL A 209 19.63 0.11 -23.19
CA VAL A 209 18.88 1.33 -22.83
C VAL A 209 17.37 1.07 -22.85
N PHE A 210 16.87 0.31 -23.82
CA PHE A 210 15.47 -0.10 -23.84
C PHE A 210 15.09 -0.91 -22.60
N GLY A 211 15.92 -1.89 -22.20
CA GLY A 211 15.80 -2.64 -20.96
C GLY A 211 15.76 -1.74 -19.71
N PHE A 212 16.68 -0.77 -19.65
CA PHE A 212 16.73 0.19 -18.55
C PHE A 212 15.47 1.07 -18.47
N CYS A 213 14.96 1.55 -19.61
CA CYS A 213 13.75 2.36 -19.62
C CYS A 213 12.49 1.54 -19.28
N ILE A 214 12.37 0.31 -19.79
CA ILE A 214 11.20 -0.53 -19.53
C ILE A 214 11.13 -0.99 -18.08
N TRP A 215 12.25 -1.01 -17.35
CA TRP A 215 12.26 -1.26 -15.91
C TRP A 215 11.29 -0.34 -15.17
N SER A 216 11.22 0.96 -15.50
CA SER A 216 10.30 1.88 -14.81
C SER A 216 8.83 1.46 -14.90
N LEU A 217 8.43 0.81 -16.00
CA LEU A 217 7.08 0.25 -16.16
C LEU A 217 6.91 -1.05 -15.37
N VAL A 218 7.95 -1.89 -15.35
CA VAL A 218 7.98 -3.12 -14.54
C VAL A 218 7.90 -2.79 -13.05
N GLU A 219 8.65 -1.80 -12.57
CA GLU A 219 8.58 -1.24 -11.22
C GLU A 219 7.13 -0.87 -10.87
N TYR A 220 6.52 0.00 -11.68
CA TYR A 220 5.14 0.43 -11.47
C TYR A 220 4.17 -0.75 -11.43
N GLY A 221 4.30 -1.69 -12.38
CA GLY A 221 3.43 -2.86 -12.46
C GLY A 221 3.58 -3.81 -11.27
N LEU A 222 4.82 -4.12 -10.86
CA LEU A 222 5.08 -4.96 -9.69
C LEU A 222 4.59 -4.27 -8.41
N HIS A 223 4.87 -2.99 -8.25
CA HIS A 223 4.47 -2.26 -7.05
C HIS A 223 2.94 -2.20 -6.90
N ARG A 224 2.23 -1.89 -8.00
CA ARG A 224 0.77 -1.78 -7.98
C ARG A 224 0.03 -3.11 -7.93
N PHE A 225 0.46 -4.11 -8.70
CA PHE A 225 -0.34 -5.32 -8.93
C PHE A 225 0.18 -6.57 -8.23
N LEU A 226 1.40 -6.54 -7.68
CA LEU A 226 1.96 -7.65 -6.93
C LEU A 226 2.24 -7.28 -5.47
N PHE A 227 2.88 -6.14 -5.23
CA PHE A 227 3.22 -5.69 -3.88
C PHE A 227 1.99 -5.16 -3.15
N HIS A 228 1.13 -4.39 -3.84
CA HIS A 228 -0.22 -3.99 -3.41
C HIS A 228 -1.31 -4.90 -4.00
N LEU A 229 -1.15 -6.22 -3.89
CA LEU A 229 -2.19 -7.15 -4.35
C LEU A 229 -3.51 -6.94 -3.57
N ASP A 230 -3.41 -6.52 -2.30
CA ASP A 230 -4.47 -6.00 -1.43
C ASP A 230 -5.83 -6.67 -1.61
N ASP A 231 -6.78 -6.02 -2.26
CA ASP A 231 -8.16 -6.53 -2.39
C ASP A 231 -8.23 -7.87 -3.12
N TYR A 232 -7.27 -8.17 -4.00
CA TYR A 232 -7.16 -9.43 -4.71
C TYR A 232 -6.40 -10.53 -3.93
N LEU A 233 -5.87 -10.21 -2.75
CA LEU A 233 -5.23 -11.19 -1.87
C LEU A 233 -6.24 -12.29 -1.53
N PRO A 234 -5.86 -13.59 -1.56
CA PRO A 234 -6.75 -14.63 -1.11
C PRO A 234 -6.86 -14.60 0.42
N ASP A 235 -8.06 -14.87 0.95
CA ASP A 235 -8.32 -14.87 2.40
C ASP A 235 -7.82 -16.18 3.05
N ASN A 236 -6.50 -16.34 3.06
CA ASN A 236 -5.82 -17.44 3.71
C ASN A 236 -4.42 -17.03 4.19
N ARG A 237 -3.88 -17.81 5.13
CA ARG A 237 -2.57 -17.53 5.74
C ARG A 237 -1.41 -17.48 4.74
N TYR A 238 -1.45 -18.30 3.69
CA TYR A 238 -0.36 -18.38 2.71
C TYR A 238 -0.28 -17.10 1.89
N GLY A 239 -1.43 -16.56 1.46
CA GLY A 239 -1.53 -15.25 0.81
C GLY A 239 -1.00 -14.14 1.71
N ILE A 240 -1.51 -14.08 2.95
CA ILE A 240 -1.06 -13.09 3.96
C ILE A 240 0.45 -13.13 4.18
N ILE A 241 1.03 -14.32 4.34
CA ILE A 241 2.48 -14.48 4.53
C ILE A 241 3.25 -14.05 3.28
N ALA A 242 2.80 -14.45 2.09
CA ALA A 242 3.45 -14.06 0.83
C ALA A 242 3.45 -12.53 0.67
N HIS A 243 2.30 -11.87 0.87
CA HIS A 243 2.18 -10.42 0.84
C HIS A 243 3.08 -9.74 1.87
N PHE A 244 3.10 -10.25 3.12
CA PHE A 244 3.94 -9.72 4.18
C PHE A 244 5.42 -9.77 3.82
N LEU A 245 5.90 -10.87 3.23
CA LEU A 245 7.30 -11.04 2.85
C LEU A 245 7.68 -10.27 1.59
N LEU A 246 6.74 -10.01 0.68
CA LEU A 246 6.99 -9.25 -0.56
C LEU A 246 7.08 -7.75 -0.32
N HIS A 247 6.11 -7.18 0.42
CA HIS A 247 6.05 -5.73 0.63
C HIS A 247 5.39 -5.31 1.94
N GLY A 248 4.47 -6.11 2.50
CA GLY A 248 3.76 -5.73 3.72
C GLY A 248 4.67 -5.45 4.92
N ILE A 249 5.77 -6.18 5.09
CA ILE A 249 6.75 -5.89 6.16
C ILE A 249 7.38 -4.51 6.02
N HIS A 250 7.56 -4.02 4.80
CA HIS A 250 8.10 -2.70 4.54
C HIS A 250 7.09 -1.62 4.94
N HIS A 251 5.81 -1.72 4.54
CA HIS A 251 4.78 -0.80 5.03
C HIS A 251 4.56 -0.87 6.54
N TYR A 252 4.70 -2.07 7.12
CA TYR A 252 4.52 -2.26 8.56
C TYR A 252 5.70 -1.70 9.37
N LEU A 253 6.93 -1.74 8.85
CA LEU A 253 8.16 -1.26 9.50
C LEU A 253 9.02 -0.46 8.51
N PRO A 254 8.56 0.72 8.03
CA PRO A 254 9.18 1.42 6.90
C PRO A 254 10.59 1.93 7.17
N MET A 255 10.90 2.17 8.45
CA MET A 255 12.21 2.65 8.87
C MET A 255 13.19 1.54 9.27
N ASP A 256 12.85 0.25 9.07
CA ASP A 256 13.77 -0.88 9.28
C ASP A 256 14.78 -0.98 8.12
N ARG A 257 16.01 -0.52 8.36
CA ARG A 257 17.11 -0.45 7.38
C ARG A 257 17.52 -1.79 6.75
N TYR A 258 17.09 -2.92 7.30
CA TYR A 258 17.44 -4.24 6.77
C TYR A 258 16.26 -4.95 6.10
N ARG A 259 15.07 -4.32 6.06
CA ARG A 259 13.82 -4.90 5.54
C ARG A 259 13.09 -4.00 4.55
N LEU A 260 13.88 -3.31 3.74
CA LEU A 260 13.41 -2.43 2.69
C LEU A 260 13.79 -2.98 1.32
N VAL A 261 15.09 -3.18 1.09
CA VAL A 261 15.58 -3.70 -0.19
C VAL A 261 15.22 -5.16 -0.36
N MET A 262 15.00 -5.58 -1.61
CA MET A 262 14.54 -6.94 -1.91
C MET A 262 15.64 -7.95 -1.56
N PRO A 263 15.37 -8.95 -0.69
CA PRO A 263 16.35 -9.99 -0.41
C PRO A 263 16.75 -10.74 -1.68
N PRO A 264 18.04 -11.08 -1.89
CA PRO A 264 18.48 -11.71 -3.14
C PRO A 264 17.71 -12.97 -3.54
N THR A 265 17.32 -13.80 -2.57
CA THR A 265 16.52 -15.00 -2.81
C THR A 265 15.16 -14.67 -3.42
N MET A 266 14.49 -13.63 -2.93
CA MET A 266 13.20 -13.17 -3.46
C MET A 266 13.38 -12.52 -4.83
N PHE A 267 14.43 -11.71 -4.98
CA PHE A 267 14.73 -11.07 -6.25
C PHE A 267 14.97 -12.08 -7.37
N VAL A 268 15.74 -13.15 -7.13
CA VAL A 268 15.94 -14.21 -8.14
C VAL A 268 14.61 -14.83 -8.57
N LEU A 269 13.72 -15.12 -7.62
CA LEU A 269 12.39 -15.67 -7.93
C LEU A 269 11.57 -14.71 -8.82
N LEU A 270 11.56 -13.41 -8.48
CA LEU A 270 10.83 -12.40 -9.24
C LEU A 270 11.46 -12.08 -10.60
N ALA A 271 12.80 -12.10 -10.72
CA ALA A 271 13.52 -11.77 -11.94
C ALA A 271 13.52 -12.93 -12.97
N THR A 272 13.46 -14.18 -12.50
CA THR A 272 13.45 -15.39 -13.35
C THR A 272 12.40 -15.37 -14.46
N PRO A 273 11.10 -15.07 -14.21
CA PRO A 273 10.12 -14.98 -15.29
C PRO A 273 10.45 -13.88 -16.31
N PHE A 274 11.06 -12.76 -15.91
CA PHE A 274 11.49 -11.71 -16.85
C PHE A 274 12.68 -12.14 -17.71
N TRP A 275 13.58 -12.98 -17.19
CA TRP A 275 14.65 -13.60 -18.01
C TRP A 275 14.05 -14.42 -19.15
N TYR A 276 13.11 -15.32 -18.84
CA TYR A 276 12.44 -16.14 -19.84
C TYR A 276 11.60 -15.30 -20.81
N LEU A 277 10.92 -14.27 -20.32
CA LEU A 277 10.14 -13.37 -21.16
C LEU A 277 11.03 -12.63 -22.17
N ALA A 278 12.15 -12.06 -21.73
CA ALA A 278 13.11 -11.40 -22.61
C ALA A 278 13.64 -12.36 -23.68
N HIS A 279 14.01 -13.58 -23.30
CA HIS A 279 14.50 -14.61 -24.23
C HIS A 279 13.42 -15.18 -25.15
N THR A 280 12.15 -15.02 -24.80
CA THR A 280 11.03 -15.40 -25.66
C THR A 280 10.73 -14.30 -26.68
N ILE A 281 10.67 -13.04 -26.25
CA ILE A 281 10.38 -11.89 -27.12
C ILE A 281 11.53 -11.67 -28.12
N PHE A 282 12.77 -11.76 -27.64
CA PHE A 282 13.98 -11.57 -28.44
C PHE A 282 14.62 -12.91 -28.83
N ALA A 283 13.81 -13.96 -29.03
CA ALA A 283 14.27 -15.32 -29.34
C ALA A 283 15.13 -15.42 -30.62
N TYR A 284 15.05 -14.43 -31.51
CA TYR A 284 15.87 -14.36 -32.72
C TYR A 284 17.35 -14.06 -32.43
N ASN A 285 17.68 -13.49 -31.27
CA ASN A 285 19.06 -13.18 -30.91
C ASN A 285 19.24 -13.21 -29.37
N TRP A 286 19.96 -14.22 -28.90
CA TRP A 286 20.27 -14.41 -27.47
C TRP A 286 20.98 -13.20 -26.84
N TYR A 287 21.90 -12.56 -27.57
CA TYR A 287 22.63 -11.40 -27.08
C TYR A 287 21.75 -10.16 -26.97
N ALA A 288 20.78 -9.97 -27.87
CA ALA A 288 19.76 -8.92 -27.75
C ALA A 288 18.90 -9.13 -26.50
N ALA A 289 18.39 -10.36 -26.30
CA ALA A 289 17.62 -10.71 -25.11
C ALA A 289 18.38 -10.43 -23.81
N THR A 290 19.66 -10.81 -23.79
CA THR A 290 20.56 -10.59 -22.65
C THR A 290 20.82 -9.11 -22.41
N ALA A 291 21.05 -8.29 -23.47
CA ALA A 291 21.20 -6.85 -23.35
C ALA A 291 19.97 -6.19 -22.71
N VAL A 292 18.76 -6.51 -23.19
CA VAL A 292 17.50 -5.99 -22.63
C VAL A 292 17.35 -6.39 -21.16
N TYR A 293 17.58 -7.67 -20.84
CA TYR A 293 17.48 -8.14 -19.47
C TYR A 293 18.46 -7.42 -18.54
N CYS A 294 19.74 -7.31 -18.93
CA CYS A 294 20.74 -6.60 -18.15
C CYS A 294 20.41 -5.11 -17.95
N GLY A 295 19.95 -4.41 -18.99
CA GLY A 295 19.45 -3.04 -18.84
C GLY A 295 18.34 -2.94 -17.79
N GLY A 296 17.41 -3.90 -17.80
CA GLY A 296 16.34 -4.00 -16.79
C GLY A 296 16.86 -4.28 -15.38
N ILE A 297 17.83 -5.17 -15.21
CA ILE A 297 18.45 -5.47 -13.91
C ILE A 297 19.22 -4.26 -13.38
N PHE A 298 19.92 -3.51 -14.23
CA PHE A 298 20.51 -2.25 -13.83
C PHE A 298 19.44 -1.23 -13.37
N GLY A 299 18.32 -1.15 -14.09
CA GLY A 299 17.15 -0.38 -13.67
C GLY A 299 16.65 -0.77 -12.27
N TYR A 300 16.55 -2.07 -12.00
CA TYR A 300 16.24 -2.59 -10.66
C TYR A 300 17.22 -2.14 -9.58
N ILE A 301 18.52 -2.22 -9.83
CA ILE A 301 19.54 -1.79 -8.87
C ILE A 301 19.35 -0.30 -8.56
N CYS A 302 19.11 0.53 -9.59
CA CYS A 302 18.81 1.95 -9.40
C CYS A 302 17.52 2.16 -8.58
N TYR A 303 16.47 1.39 -8.85
CA TYR A 303 15.21 1.44 -8.10
C TYR A 303 15.40 1.12 -6.62
N ASP A 304 16.02 -0.01 -6.29
CA ASP A 304 16.08 -0.49 -4.90
C ASP A 304 16.96 0.44 -4.05
N LEU A 305 18.05 0.96 -4.64
CA LEU A 305 18.87 1.98 -4.01
C LEU A 305 18.13 3.31 -3.85
N THR A 306 17.40 3.75 -4.87
CA THR A 306 16.55 4.95 -4.80
C THR A 306 15.56 4.80 -3.65
N HIS A 307 14.81 3.70 -3.64
CA HIS A 307 13.83 3.39 -2.62
C HIS A 307 14.44 3.45 -1.21
N TYR A 308 15.60 2.82 -1.01
CA TYR A 308 16.30 2.85 0.27
C TYR A 308 16.65 4.26 0.72
N PHE A 309 17.25 5.07 -0.17
CA PHE A 309 17.71 6.41 0.19
C PHE A 309 16.57 7.42 0.34
N LEU A 310 15.41 7.18 -0.30
CA LEU A 310 14.20 7.97 -0.05
C LEU A 310 13.76 7.86 1.42
N HIS A 311 13.87 6.68 2.05
CA HIS A 311 13.53 6.51 3.46
C HIS A 311 14.61 6.98 4.42
N HIS A 312 15.89 6.73 4.12
CA HIS A 312 16.94 6.79 5.15
C HIS A 312 17.92 7.95 5.06
N GLU A 313 17.91 8.74 3.98
CA GLU A 313 18.87 9.82 3.79
C GLU A 313 18.21 11.18 3.61
N ASN A 314 18.97 12.23 3.90
CA ASN A 314 18.61 13.60 3.56
C ASN A 314 19.10 13.91 2.14
N LEU A 315 18.17 13.80 1.19
CA LEU A 315 18.50 13.87 -0.23
C LEU A 315 18.69 15.31 -0.74
N PRO A 316 19.41 15.50 -1.86
CA PRO A 316 19.52 16.80 -2.52
C PRO A 316 18.16 17.39 -2.92
N LEU A 317 18.09 18.72 -3.05
CA LEU A 317 16.83 19.46 -3.28
C LEU A 317 15.99 18.92 -4.44
N TRP A 318 16.62 18.52 -5.55
CA TRP A 318 15.93 17.99 -6.74
C TRP A 318 15.34 16.58 -6.55
N TYR A 319 15.70 15.88 -5.46
CA TYR A 319 15.20 14.55 -5.13
C TYR A 319 14.28 14.55 -3.90
N LYS A 320 14.21 15.67 -3.16
CA LYS A 320 13.33 15.81 -1.99
C LYS A 320 11.85 15.70 -2.33
N GLU A 321 11.45 16.14 -3.52
CA GLU A 321 10.06 16.01 -3.95
C GLU A 321 9.67 14.54 -4.13
N LEU A 322 10.55 13.73 -4.72
CA LEU A 322 10.36 12.29 -4.86
C LEU A 322 10.34 11.60 -3.49
N LYS A 323 11.22 12.02 -2.57
CA LYS A 323 11.22 11.54 -1.17
C LYS A 323 9.87 11.80 -0.51
N LYS A 324 9.42 13.06 -0.55
CA LYS A 324 8.13 13.46 0.01
C LYS A 324 7.00 12.62 -0.58
N TYR A 325 6.96 12.48 -1.90
CA TYR A 325 5.93 11.71 -2.60
C TYR A 325 5.91 10.25 -2.15
N HIS A 326 7.07 9.58 -2.12
CA HIS A 326 7.15 8.18 -1.69
C HIS A 326 6.78 8.01 -0.21
N LEU A 327 7.19 8.94 0.66
CA LEU A 327 6.79 8.87 2.07
C LEU A 327 5.30 9.11 2.25
N GLU A 328 4.69 10.04 1.50
CA GLU A 328 3.23 10.25 1.51
C GLU A 328 2.46 8.98 1.10
N HIS A 329 3.01 8.14 0.21
CA HIS A 329 2.46 6.82 -0.08
C HIS A 329 2.46 5.90 1.17
N HIS A 330 3.50 5.96 2.01
CA HIS A 330 3.58 5.16 3.25
C HIS A 330 2.67 5.65 4.38
N PHE A 331 2.63 6.96 4.64
CA PHE A 331 1.93 7.49 5.82
C PHE A 331 0.59 8.18 5.52
N LEU A 332 0.27 8.48 4.26
CA LEU A 332 -1.04 9.02 3.86
C LEU A 332 -1.81 7.97 3.05
N GLU A 333 -1.45 7.73 1.79
CA GLU A 333 -2.28 6.95 0.87
C GLU A 333 -1.47 5.89 0.12
N TYR A 334 -1.55 4.64 0.59
CA TYR A 334 -0.84 3.51 -0.01
C TYR A 334 -1.53 2.96 -1.27
N GLU A 335 -2.77 3.38 -1.55
CA GLU A 335 -3.50 3.00 -2.78
C GLU A 335 -3.11 3.85 -4.02
N LEU A 336 -2.21 4.82 -3.85
CA LEU A 336 -1.70 5.74 -4.88
C LEU A 336 -0.18 5.88 -4.74
N GLY A 337 0.49 6.45 -5.75
CA GLY A 337 1.92 6.73 -5.66
C GLY A 337 2.82 5.51 -5.80
N PHE A 338 2.53 4.65 -6.78
CA PHE A 338 3.28 3.41 -7.00
C PHE A 338 4.64 3.64 -7.69
N GLY A 339 4.87 4.81 -8.29
CA GLY A 339 6.15 5.16 -8.87
C GLY A 339 7.17 5.59 -7.82
N VAL A 340 8.25 4.84 -7.66
CA VAL A 340 9.31 5.10 -6.66
C VAL A 340 10.50 5.84 -7.28
N THR A 341 10.91 5.45 -8.49
CA THR A 341 11.98 6.17 -9.23
C THR A 341 11.46 7.40 -9.96
N THR A 342 10.18 7.39 -10.34
CA THR A 342 9.52 8.49 -11.06
C THR A 342 8.00 8.40 -10.93
N LYS A 343 7.33 9.56 -10.92
CA LYS A 343 5.85 9.68 -10.93
C LYS A 343 5.24 9.48 -12.32
N PHE A 344 6.07 9.27 -13.35
CA PHE A 344 5.62 9.24 -14.74
C PHE A 344 4.45 8.28 -14.97
N TRP A 345 4.56 7.03 -14.48
CA TRP A 345 3.51 6.03 -14.67
C TRP A 345 2.28 6.28 -13.80
N ASP A 346 2.44 6.89 -12.63
CA ASP A 346 1.30 7.36 -11.83
C ASP A 346 0.47 8.40 -12.59
N ASN A 347 1.13 9.32 -13.29
CA ASN A 347 0.44 10.31 -14.12
C ASN A 347 -0.24 9.67 -15.34
N VAL A 348 0.43 8.72 -16.00
CA VAL A 348 -0.11 8.01 -17.17
C VAL A 348 -1.33 7.17 -16.80
N PHE A 349 -1.31 6.50 -15.64
CA PHE A 349 -2.37 5.58 -15.21
C PHE A 349 -3.33 6.16 -14.17
N GLY A 350 -3.20 7.46 -13.84
CA GLY A 350 -4.11 8.17 -12.94
C GLY A 350 -4.01 7.77 -11.47
N THR A 351 -2.84 7.33 -11.01
CA THR A 351 -2.56 6.91 -9.62
C THR A 351 -1.67 7.90 -8.87
N GLU A 352 -1.59 9.15 -9.31
CA GLU A 352 -0.79 10.18 -8.64
C GLU A 352 -1.35 10.52 -7.25
N LEU A 353 -0.46 10.64 -6.25
CA LEU A 353 -0.81 11.20 -4.95
C LEU A 353 -1.24 12.67 -5.13
N LYS A 354 -2.52 12.93 -4.92
CA LYS A 354 -3.04 14.29 -4.95
C LYS A 354 -2.73 14.94 -3.61
N PRO A 355 -1.99 16.06 -3.57
CA PRO A 355 -1.82 16.78 -2.32
C PRO A 355 -3.21 17.16 -1.81
N ASN A 356 -3.50 16.78 -0.57
CA ASN A 356 -4.68 17.25 0.15
C ASN A 356 -4.60 18.78 0.23
N VAL A 357 -5.17 19.47 -0.76
CA VAL A 357 -5.42 20.90 -0.66
C VAL A 357 -6.57 21.06 0.33
N VAL A 358 -6.26 21.01 1.61
CA VAL A 358 -7.09 21.64 2.63
C VAL A 358 -7.01 23.14 2.32
N LYS A 359 -7.89 23.62 1.42
CA LYS A 359 -8.14 25.05 1.32
C LYS A 359 -8.79 25.44 2.64
N THR A 360 -7.98 25.96 3.55
CA THR A 360 -8.48 26.85 4.59
C THR A 360 -9.23 27.98 3.89
N LYS A 361 -10.55 27.96 3.99
CA LYS A 361 -11.41 29.11 3.71
C LYS A 361 -11.88 29.68 5.02
#